data_AF-A0A645GFY0-F1
#
_entry.id   AF-A0A645GFY0-F1
#
_cell.length_a   1.000
_cell.length_b   1.000
_cell.length_c   1.000
_cell.angle_alpha   90.00
_cell.angle_beta   90.00
_cell.angle_gamma   90.00
#
_symmetry.space_group_name_H-M   'P 1'
#
loop_
_entity.id
_entity.type
_entity.pdbx_description
1 polymer ?
#
loop_
_entity_poly.entity_id
_entity_poly.type
_entity_poly.pdbx_seq_one_letter_code
_entity_poly.pdbx_strand_id
1 'polypeptide(L)' 'MIGASNFFELAVAVAISLFGLNSGAALATVVGVLVEVPVMLALVAIANKTKHWFAK' A
#
# COMPACT_ATOMS: atom_id res chain seq x y z
N MET A 1 11.39 0.39 10.19
CA MET A 1 10.05 0.40 9.55
C MET A 1 10.12 1.08 8.17
N ILE A 2 11.08 0.72 7.30
CA ILE A 2 11.22 1.25 5.92
C ILE A 2 11.12 0.10 4.89
N GLY A 3 10.82 -1.12 5.35
CA GLY A 3 10.72 -2.30 4.48
C GLY A 3 9.33 -2.53 3.89
N ALA A 4 8.26 -2.03 4.50
CA ALA A 4 6.90 -2.36 4.08
C ALA A 4 6.45 -1.60 2.83
N SER A 5 6.80 -0.32 2.67
CA SER A 5 6.40 0.48 1.52
C SER A 5 7.06 0.00 0.23
N ASN A 6 8.39 -0.19 0.24
CA ASN A 6 9.15 -0.59 -0.97
C ASN A 6 8.68 -1.92 -1.61
N PHE A 7 8.17 -2.86 -0.81
CA PHE A 7 7.62 -4.11 -1.35
C PHE A 7 6.30 -3.89 -2.09
N PHE A 8 5.50 -2.90 -1.69
CA PHE A 8 4.26 -2.60 -2.34
C PHE A 8 4.49 -1.93 -3.70
N GLU A 9 5.33 -0.89 -3.76
CA GLU A 9 5.62 -0.19 -5.02
C GLU A 9 6.24 -1.14 -6.06
N LEU A 10 7.09 -2.08 -5.63
CA LEU A 10 7.60 -3.16 -6.48
C LEU A 10 6.49 -4.13 -6.93
N ALA A 11 5.58 -4.52 -6.03
CA ALA A 11 4.47 -5.42 -6.36
C ALA A 11 3.49 -4.80 -7.37
N VAL A 12 3.23 -3.49 -7.28
CA VAL A 12 2.44 -2.74 -8.26
C VAL A 12 3.16 -2.70 -9.61
N ALA A 13 4.45 -2.40 -9.63
CA ALA A 13 5.23 -2.39 -10.86
C ALA A 13 5.22 -3.77 -11.56
N VAL A 14 5.34 -4.85 -10.79
CA VAL A 14 5.24 -6.23 -11.29
C VAL A 14 3.83 -6.55 -11.80
N ALA A 15 2.77 -6.14 -11.10
CA ALA A 15 1.39 -6.34 -11.55
C ALA A 15 1.06 -5.56 -12.84
N ILE A 16 1.49 -4.31 -12.96
CA ILE A 16 1.29 -3.51 -14.18
C ILE A 16 2.06 -4.11 -15.36
N SER A 17 3.30 -4.54 -15.14
CA SER A 17 4.15 -5.13 -16.19
C SER A 17 3.68 -6.50 -16.67
N LEU A 18 3.09 -7.32 -15.79
CA LEU A 18 2.58 -8.65 -16.17
C LEU A 18 1.20 -8.61 -16.83
N PHE A 19 0.30 -7.70 -16.42
CA PHE A 19 -1.10 -7.75 -16.83
C PHE A 19 -1.58 -6.63 -17.77
N GLY A 20 -0.82 -5.55 -17.93
CA GLY A 20 -1.11 -4.46 -18.89
C GLY A 20 -2.36 -3.62 -18.59
N LEU A 21 -2.44 -2.44 -19.23
CA LEU A 21 -3.44 -1.40 -18.93
C LEU A 21 -4.82 -1.55 -19.62
N ASN A 22 -5.03 -2.56 -20.48
CA ASN A 22 -6.23 -2.69 -21.31
C ASN A 22 -7.17 -3.86 -20.92
N SER A 23 -6.88 -4.59 -19.84
CA SER A 23 -7.69 -5.71 -19.33
C SER A 23 -8.25 -5.37 -17.95
N GLY A 24 -9.18 -6.16 -17.40
CA GLY A 24 -9.73 -5.95 -16.04
C GLY A 24 -8.67 -5.85 -14.93
N ALA A 25 -7.44 -6.28 -15.21
CA ALA A 25 -6.26 -6.05 -14.38
C ALA A 25 -5.85 -4.57 -14.24
N ALA A 26 -6.16 -3.71 -15.21
CA ALA A 26 -5.90 -2.27 -15.14
C ALA A 26 -6.77 -1.58 -14.08
N LEU A 27 -8.02 -2.04 -13.91
CA LEU A 27 -8.87 -1.57 -12.83
C LEU A 27 -8.30 -2.00 -11.47
N ALA A 28 -7.79 -3.23 -11.38
CA ALA A 28 -7.19 -3.78 -10.16
C ALA A 28 -5.90 -3.04 -9.77
N THR A 29 -5.05 -2.65 -10.72
CA THR A 29 -3.81 -1.90 -10.44
C THR A 29 -4.11 -0.46 -10.03
N VAL A 30 -5.06 0.22 -10.68
CA VAL A 30 -5.47 1.58 -10.29
C VAL A 30 -6.11 1.60 -8.90
N VAL A 31 -7.00 0.64 -8.61
CA VAL A 31 -7.59 0.50 -7.26
C VAL A 31 -6.52 0.14 -6.24
N GLY A 32 -5.54 -0.70 -6.60
CA GLY A 32 -4.40 -1.04 -5.73
C GLY A 32 -3.61 0.20 -5.29
N VAL A 33 -3.23 1.07 -6.22
CA VAL A 33 -2.50 2.32 -5.91
C VAL A 33 -3.36 3.28 -5.08
N LEU A 34 -4.66 3.39 -5.39
CA LEU A 34 -5.56 4.26 -4.64
C LEU A 34 -5.80 3.78 -3.20
N VAL A 35 -5.71 2.48 -2.92
CA VAL A 35 -5.92 1.90 -1.58
C VAL A 35 -4.64 1.89 -0.74
N GLU A 36 -3.47 1.73 -1.36
CA GLU A 36 -2.19 1.64 -0.67
C GLU A 36 -1.91 2.82 0.26
N VAL A 37 -1.88 4.03 -0.32
CA VAL A 37 -1.49 5.26 0.36
C VAL A 37 -2.42 5.54 1.54
N PRO A 38 -3.77 5.48 1.41
CA PRO A 38 -4.64 5.69 2.56
C PRO A 38 -4.54 4.58 3.61
N VAL A 39 -4.34 3.31 3.23
CA VAL A 39 -4.14 2.23 4.22
C VAL A 39 -2.86 2.46 5.01
N MET A 40 -1.76 2.85 4.36
CA MET A 40 -0.51 3.14 5.04
C MET A 40 -0.67 4.29 6.04
N LEU A 41 -1.30 5.39 5.63
CA LEU A 41 -1.56 6.53 6.49
C LEU A 41 -2.51 6.18 7.64
N ALA A 42 -3.52 5.34 7.40
CA ALA A 42 -4.44 4.85 8.43
C ALA A 42 -3.71 4.01 9.48
N LEU A 43 -2.82 3.11 9.07
CA LEU A 43 -2.01 2.29 9.99
C LEU A 43 -1.07 3.16 10.83
N VAL A 44 -0.43 4.17 10.22
CA VAL A 44 0.39 5.15 10.95
C VAL A 44 -0.46 5.96 11.93
N ALA A 45 -1.66 6.38 11.54
CA ALA A 45 -2.58 7.10 12.41
C ALA A 45 -3.05 6.24 13.60
N ILE A 46 -3.34 4.96 13.37
CA ILE A 46 -3.68 4.00 14.42
C ILE A 46 -2.49 3.81 15.37
N ALA A 47 -1.28 3.57 14.84
CA ALA A 47 -0.07 3.42 15.66
C ALA A 47 0.25 4.68 16.48
N ASN A 48 0.03 5.88 15.92
CA ASN A 48 0.17 7.14 16.65
C ASN A 48 -0.89 7.27 17.75
N LYS A 49 -2.13 6.85 17.50
CA LYS A 49 -3.21 6.87 18.51
C LYS A 49 -3.01 5.85 19.62
N THR A 50 -2.43 4.69 19.33
CA THR A 50 -2.11 3.66 20.31
C THR A 50 -0.73 3.83 20.93
N LYS A 51 -0.06 4.97 20.76
CA LYS A 51 1.22 5.28 21.42
C LYS A 51 1.19 5.10 22.94
N HIS A 52 0.05 5.29 23.59
CA HIS A 52 -0.06 5.04 25.04
C HIS A 52 0.18 3.57 25.40
N TRP A 53 -0.08 2.63 24.49
CA TRP A 53 0.09 1.19 24.72
C TRP A 53 1.56 0.77 24.59
N PHE A 54 2.37 1.58 23.89
CA PHE A 54 3.81 1.46 23.88
C PHE A 54 4.37 2.25 25.07
N ALA A 55 4.21 1.71 26.27
CA ALA A 55 4.92 2.18 27.45
C ALA A 55 6.45 2.14 27.17
N LYS A 56 7.14 3.20 27.60
CA LYS A 56 8.56 3.45 27.35
C LYS A 56 9.48 2.39 27.95
#